data_AF-A0A1M5ABU7-F1
#
_entry.id   AF-A0A1M5ABU7-F1
#
_cell.length_a   1.000
_cell.length_b   1.000
_cell.length_c   1.000
_cell.angle_alpha   90.00
_cell.angle_beta   90.00
_cell.angle_gamma   90.00
#
_symmetry.space_group_name_H-M   'P 1'
#
loop_
_entity.id
_entity.type
_entity.pdbx_description
1 polymer ?
#
loop_
_entity_poly.entity_id
_entity_poly.type
_entity_poly.pdbx_seq_one_letter_code
_entity_poly.pdbx_strand_id
1 'polypeptide(L)' 'MSKNNLDLHLTARNCLIDCLVTNSHPSIDQNELREVLLYLNNLITFDEMNLRKEEIMLDE' A
#
# COMPACT_ATOMS: atom_id res chain seq x y z
N MET A 1 20.93 -1.32 1.96
CA MET A 1 20.12 -1.47 0.73
C MET A 1 18.67 -1.02 1.01
N SER A 2 18.43 0.24 1.39
CA SER A 2 17.09 0.69 1.85
C SER A 2 16.29 1.50 0.82
N LYS A 3 16.93 1.97 -0.26
CA LYS A 3 16.30 2.92 -1.19
C LYS A 3 15.19 2.32 -2.06
N ASN A 4 15.31 1.03 -2.43
CA ASN A 4 14.36 0.39 -3.36
C ASN A 4 13.01 0.05 -2.71
N ASN A 5 12.97 -0.22 -1.40
CA ASN A 5 11.74 -0.64 -0.72
C ASN A 5 10.80 0.55 -0.48
N LEU A 6 11.35 1.72 -0.15
CA LEU A 6 10.56 2.94 0.03
C LEU A 6 9.83 3.33 -1.27
N ASP A 7 10.53 3.24 -2.41
CA ASP A 7 9.95 3.52 -3.72
C ASP A 7 8.85 2.50 -4.11
N LEU A 8 8.97 1.25 -3.65
CA LEU A 8 7.98 0.21 -3.89
C LEU A 8 6.66 0.49 -3.16
N HIS A 9 6.69 0.87 -1.89
CA HIS A 9 5.46 1.19 -1.14
C HIS A 9 4.75 2.42 -1.69
N LEU A 10 5.51 3.43 -2.11
CA LEU A 10 4.96 4.61 -2.79
C LEU A 10 4.29 4.23 -4.12
N THR A 11 4.94 3.38 -4.91
CA THR A 11 4.39 2.86 -6.16
C THR A 11 3.10 2.08 -5.92
N ALA A 12 3.09 1.18 -4.93
CA ALA A 12 1.92 0.38 -4.59
C ALA A 12 0.74 1.25 -4.14
N ARG A 13 0.97 2.28 -3.32
CA ARG A 13 -0.06 3.25 -2.92
C ARG A 13 -0.62 4.01 -4.12
N ASN A 14 0.23 4.45 -5.05
CA ASN A 14 -0.23 5.11 -6.27
C ASN A 14 -1.12 4.17 -7.10
N CYS A 15 -0.78 2.88 -7.23
CA CYS A 15 -1.66 1.92 -7.91
C CYS A 15 -3.03 1.77 -7.24
N LEU A 16 -3.11 1.81 -5.90
CA LEU A 16 -4.40 1.76 -5.19
C LEU A 16 -5.24 3.02 -5.47
N ILE A 17 -4.61 4.19 -5.51
CA ILE A 17 -5.28 5.46 -5.84
C ILE A 17 -5.76 5.45 -7.30
N ASP A 18 -4.91 5.02 -8.23
CA ASP A 18 -5.27 4.89 -9.64
C ASP A 18 -6.46 3.94 -9.79
N CYS A 19 -6.46 2.80 -9.08
CA CYS A 19 -7.60 1.90 -9.06
C CYS A 19 -8.87 2.61 -8.56
N LEU A 20 -8.82 3.33 -7.43
CA LEU A 20 -9.97 4.06 -6.90
C LEU A 20 -10.52 5.11 -7.89
N VAL A 21 -9.63 5.84 -8.56
CA VAL A 21 -10.01 6.95 -9.45
C VAL A 21 -10.50 6.45 -10.82
N THR A 22 -9.90 5.37 -11.32
CA THR A 22 -10.19 4.87 -12.67
C THR A 22 -11.30 3.81 -12.72
N ASN A 23 -11.60 3.13 -11.61
CA ASN A 23 -12.69 2.15 -11.55
C ASN A 23 -14.07 2.82 -11.46
N SER A 24 -14.57 3.24 -12.62
CA SER A 24 -15.90 3.85 -12.79
C SER A 24 -16.94 2.87 -13.36
N HIS A 25 -16.64 1.56 -13.39
CA HIS A 25 -17.55 0.59 -13.99
C HIS A 25 -18.87 0.52 -13.19
N PRO A 26 -20.05 0.66 -13.83
CA PRO A 26 -21.34 0.77 -13.14
C PRO A 26 -21.75 -0.47 -12.31
N SER A 27 -21.14 -1.62 -12.59
CA SER A 27 -21.41 -2.86 -11.86
C SER A 27 -20.56 -3.04 -10.60
N ILE A 28 -19.67 -2.10 -10.29
CA ILE A 28 -18.79 -2.19 -9.13
C ILE A 28 -19.40 -1.42 -7.97
N ASP A 29 -19.56 -2.11 -6.84
CA ASP A 29 -19.89 -1.44 -5.58
C ASP A 29 -18.69 -0.63 -5.11
N GLN A 30 -18.85 0.69 -5.10
CA GLN A 30 -17.79 1.63 -4.72
C GLN A 30 -17.48 1.61 -3.22
N ASN A 31 -18.40 1.15 -2.38
CA ASN A 31 -18.14 0.99 -0.96
C ASN A 31 -17.28 -0.26 -0.72
N GLU A 32 -17.63 -1.39 -1.32
CA GLU A 32 -16.80 -2.61 -1.25
C GLU A 32 -15.39 -2.36 -1.80
N LEU A 33 -15.29 -1.66 -2.95
CA LEU A 33 -14.00 -1.28 -3.52
C LEU A 33 -13.16 -0.45 -2.52
N ARG A 34 -13.76 0.53 -1.85
CA ARG A 34 -13.06 1.35 -0.84
C ARG A 34 -12.58 0.52 0.35
N GLU A 35 -13.38 -0.42 0.83
CA GLU A 35 -13.00 -1.31 1.93
C GLU A 35 -11.82 -2.22 1.55
N VAL A 36 -11.85 -2.79 0.34
CA VAL A 36 -10.74 -3.60 -0.19
C VAL A 36 -9.46 -2.76 -0.32
N LEU A 37 -9.55 -1.56 -0.89
CA LEU A 37 -8.39 -0.68 -1.04
C LEU A 37 -7.83 -0.22 0.31
N LEU A 38 -8.69 0.03 1.31
CA LEU A 38 -8.27 0.34 2.67
C LEU A 38 -7.52 -0.84 3.31
N TYR A 39 -8.04 -2.06 3.15
CA TYR A 39 -7.37 -3.28 3.63
C TYR A 39 -5.97 -3.43 3.00
N LEU A 40 -5.86 -3.25 1.68
CA LEU A 40 -4.57 -3.33 0.98
C LEU A 40 -3.59 -2.23 1.43
N ASN A 41 -4.05 -1.00 1.63
CA ASN A 41 -3.20 0.08 2.15
C ASN A 41 -2.69 -0.21 3.57
N ASN A 42 -3.51 -0.86 4.40
CA ASN A 42 -3.09 -1.28 5.75
C ASN A 42 -2.00 -2.36 5.68
N LEU A 43 -2.07 -3.29 4.72
CA LEU A 43 -1.00 -4.27 4.51
C LEU A 43 0.32 -3.62 4.07
N ILE A 44 0.26 -2.64 3.16
CA ILE A 44 1.46 -1.87 2.75
C ILE A 44 2.07 -1.16 3.95
N THR A 45 1.23 -0.53 4.78
CA THR A 45 1.68 0.18 5.99
C THR A 45 2.29 -0.78 7.02
N PHE A 46 1.71 -1.97 7.18
CA PHE A 46 2.25 -3.00 8.05
C PHE A 46 3.64 -3.48 7.58
N ASP A 47 3.81 -3.70 6.28
CA ASP A 47 5.09 -4.10 5.69
C ASP A 47 6.17 -3.02 5.89
N GLU A 48 5.83 -1.74 5.64
CA GLU A 48 6.71 -0.60 5.92
C GLU A 48 7.17 -0.56 7.39
N MET A 49 6.25 -0.83 8.32
CA MET A 49 6.57 -0.84 9.76
C MET A 49 7.51 -2.00 10.12
N ASN A 50 7.36 -3.16 9.50
CA ASN A 50 8.23 -4.30 9.76
C ASN A 50 9.64 -4.08 9.20
N LEU A 51 9.75 -3.54 7.98
CA LEU A 51 11.04 -3.21 7.38
C LEU A 51 11.82 -2.21 8.26
N ARG A 52 11.15 -1.18 8.79
CA ARG A 52 11.80 -0.23 9.72
C ARG A 52 12.28 -0.89 11.02
N LYS A 53 11.54 -1.87 11.54
CA LYS A 53 11.96 -2.62 12.73
C LYS A 53 13.17 -3.49 12.43
N GLU A 54 13.19 -4.16 11.28
CA GLU A 54 14.32 -4.96 10.82
C GLU A 54 15.57 -4.09 10.63
N GLU A 55 15.44 -2.88 10.07
CA GLU A 55 16.54 -1.93 9.95
C GLU A 55 17.11 -1.52 11.32
N ILE A 56 16.25 -1.19 12.30
CA ILE A 56 16.69 -0.83 13.66
C ILE A 56 17.43 -2.00 14.33
N MET A 57 16.96 -3.24 14.17
CA MET A 57 17.60 -4.42 14.76
C MET A 57 18.94 -4.80 14.11
N LEU A 58 19.21 -4.35 12.88
CA LEU A 58 20.49 -4.59 12.19
C LEU A 58 21.55 -3.56 12.55
N ASP A 59 21.15 -2.40 13.09
CA ASP A 59 22.02 -1.30 13.50
C ASP A 59 22.47 -1.40 14.98
N GLU A 60 21.94 -2.38 15.75
CA GLU A 60 22.35 -2.73 17.13
C GLU A 60 23.41 -3.85 17.16
#